data_AF-A0ABD6Y328-F1
#
_entry.id   AF-A0ABD6Y328-F1
#
_cell.length_a   1.000
_cell.length_b   1.000
_cell.length_c   1.000
_cell.angle_alpha   90.00
_cell.angle_beta   90.00
_cell.angle_gamma   90.00
#
_symmetry.space_group_name_H-M   'P 1'
#
loop_
_entity.id
_entity.type
_entity.pdbx_description
1 polymer ?
#
loop_
_entity_poly.entity_id
_entity_poly.type
_entity_poly.pdbx_seq_one_letter_code
_entity_poly.pdbx_strand_id
1 'polypeptide(L)' 'TTFNATSYLFEKQRTISRDLRREVILRLTRIQTIKDIAHDLFISEASVQRILLDLADQYKPNLNYLPET' A
#
# COMPACT_ATOMS: atom_id res chain seq x y z
N THR A 1 -12.85 -24.10 -5.77
CA THR A 1 -13.84 -23.01 -5.79
C THR A 1 -13.23 -21.82 -5.08
N THR A 2 -12.93 -20.74 -5.80
CA THR A 2 -12.26 -19.57 -5.21
C THR A 2 -13.32 -18.67 -4.58
N PHE A 3 -13.23 -18.44 -3.27
CA PHE A 3 -14.13 -17.56 -2.53
C PHE A 3 -13.88 -16.11 -2.97
N ASN A 4 -14.80 -15.54 -3.76
CA ASN A 4 -14.73 -14.12 -4.15
C ASN A 4 -15.52 -13.29 -3.13
N ALA A 5 -14.82 -12.79 -2.12
CA ALA A 5 -15.37 -11.88 -1.12
C ALA A 5 -15.58 -10.48 -1.73
N THR A 6 -16.76 -10.21 -2.29
CA THR A 6 -17.13 -8.85 -2.73
C THR A 6 -17.73 -8.07 -1.55
N SER A 7 -16.88 -7.59 -0.65
CA SER A 7 -17.25 -6.69 0.45
C SER A 7 -16.66 -5.29 0.22
N TYR A 8 -17.29 -4.24 0.75
CA TYR A 8 -16.78 -2.85 0.71
C TYR A 8 -15.40 -2.70 1.36
N LEU A 9 -14.99 -3.69 2.15
CA LEU A 9 -13.66 -3.79 2.77
C LEU A 9 -12.54 -4.02 1.73
N PHE A 10 -12.89 -4.56 0.55
CA PHE A 10 -11.96 -4.89 -0.53
C PHE A 10 -12.26 -4.04 -1.77
N GLU A 11 -11.23 -3.46 -2.38
CA GLU A 11 -11.38 -2.85 -3.70
C GLU A 11 -11.61 -3.94 -4.76
N LYS A 12 -12.35 -3.60 -5.83
CA LYS A 12 -12.63 -4.53 -6.93
C LYS A 12 -11.29 -5.08 -7.47
N GLN A 13 -11.13 -6.41 -7.47
CA GLN A 13 -9.91 -7.14 -7.88
C GLN A 13 -8.68 -6.99 -6.94
N ARG A 14 -8.85 -6.54 -5.69
CA ARG A 14 -7.77 -6.54 -4.68
C ARG A 14 -8.04 -7.55 -3.56
N THR A 15 -7.05 -8.40 -3.29
CA THR A 15 -7.06 -9.36 -2.18
C THR A 15 -6.76 -8.72 -0.82
N ILE A 16 -6.28 -7.48 -0.82
CA ILE A 16 -5.88 -6.73 0.39
C ILE A 16 -6.97 -5.72 0.72
N SER A 17 -7.37 -5.67 2.00
CA SER A 17 -8.37 -4.70 2.46
C SER A 17 -7.84 -3.27 2.44
N ARG A 18 -8.73 -2.29 2.30
CA ARG A 18 -8.35 -0.87 2.31
C ARG A 18 -7.68 -0.45 3.61
N ASP A 19 -8.15 -0.98 4.74
CA ASP A 19 -7.61 -0.67 6.07
C ASP A 19 -6.20 -1.21 6.24
N LEU A 20 -5.95 -2.45 5.80
CA LEU A 20 -4.61 -3.06 5.85
C LEU A 20 -3.63 -2.30 4.96
N ARG A 21 -4.07 -1.89 3.76
CA ARG A 21 -3.25 -1.03 2.89
C ARG A 21 -2.89 0.28 3.59
N ARG A 22 -3.85 0.95 4.23
CA ARG A 22 -3.60 2.20 4.95
C ARG A 22 -2.60 2.01 6.09
N GLU A 23 -2.72 0.94 6.86
CA GLU A 23 -1.83 0.64 7.97
C GLU A 23 -0.39 0.37 7.48
N VAL A 24 -0.22 -0.40 6.40
CA VAL A 24 1.10 -0.60 5.77
C VAL A 24 1.74 0.73 5.38
N ILE A 25 0.96 1.65 4.79
CA ILE A 25 1.45 2.97 4.36
C ILE A 25 1.89 3.82 5.56
N LEU A 26 1.10 3.85 6.63
CA LEU A 26 1.44 4.59 7.86
C LEU A 26 2.72 4.07 8.53
N ARG A 27 3.00 2.77 8.40
CA ARG A 27 4.24 2.19 8.91
C ARG A 27 5.44 2.46 8.03
N LEU A 28 5.25 2.44 6.71
CA LEU A 28 6.28 2.83 5.74
C LEU A 28 6.74 4.29 5.95
N THR A 29 5.83 5.21 6.31
CA THR A 29 6.22 6.61 6.61
C THR A 29 6.98 6.77 7.93
N ARG A 30 6.92 5.78 8.83
CA ARG A 30 7.66 5.75 10.10
C ARG A 30 9.05 5.12 9.98
N ILE A 31 9.55 4.91 8.76
CA ILE A 31 10.89 4.34 8.49
C ILE A 31 11.01 2.92 9.07
N GLN A 32 9.90 2.18 9.18
CA GLN A 32 9.94 0.76 9.52
C GLN A 32 10.36 -0.05 8.29
N THR A 33 11.13 -1.12 8.50
CA THR A 33 11.57 -1.95 7.37
C THR A 33 10.40 -2.79 6.84
N ILE A 34 10.46 -3.15 5.57
CA ILE A 34 9.46 -4.04 4.93
C ILE A 34 9.31 -5.34 5.72
N LYS A 35 10.39 -5.87 6.27
CA LYS A 35 10.40 -7.10 7.07
C LYS A 35 9.63 -6.96 8.36
N ASP A 36 9.87 -5.87 9.09
CA ASP A 36 9.19 -5.60 10.36
C ASP A 36 7.68 -5.39 10.13
N ILE A 37 7.33 -4.64 9.08
CA ILE A 37 5.92 -4.39 8.72
C ILE A 37 5.22 -5.70 8.34
N ALA A 38 5.86 -6.54 7.53
CA ALA A 38 5.33 -7.83 7.13
C ALA A 38 5.11 -8.74 8.35
N HIS A 39 6.08 -8.77 9.26
CA HIS A 39 6.02 -9.54 10.49
C HIS A 39 4.88 -9.07 11.39
N ASP A 40 4.80 -7.77 11.69
CA ASP A 40 3.82 -7.22 12.62
C ASP A 40 2.38 -7.28 12.11
N LEU A 41 2.19 -7.21 10.79
CA LEU A 41 0.86 -7.25 10.16
C LEU A 41 0.46 -8.64 9.69
N PHE A 42 1.30 -9.66 9.95
CA PHE A 42 1.08 -11.05 9.53
C PHE A 42 0.82 -11.19 8.02
N ILE A 43 1.57 -10.45 7.21
CA ILE A 43 1.49 -10.48 5.75
C ILE A 43 2.84 -10.81 5.13
N SER A 44 2.84 -11.19 3.85
CA SER A 44 4.10 -11.45 3.15
C SER A 44 4.84 -10.14 2.83
N GLU A 45 6.18 -10.18 2.83
CA GLU A 45 7.02 -9.05 2.38
C GLU A 45 6.66 -8.63 0.95
N ALA A 46 6.32 -9.59 0.08
CA ALA A 46 5.88 -9.31 -1.29
C ALA A 46 4.58 -8.49 -1.34
N SER A 47 3.66 -8.68 -0.39
CA SER A 47 2.45 -7.87 -0.28
C SER A 47 2.77 -6.42 0.09
N VAL A 48 3.70 -6.22 1.03
CA VAL A 48 4.17 -4.87 1.42
C VAL A 48 4.87 -4.18 0.25
N GLN A 49 5.76 -4.90 -0.45
CA GLN A 49 6.43 -4.39 -1.65
C GLN A 49 5.44 -3.99 -2.74
N ARG A 50 4.41 -4.81 -2.99
CA ARG A 50 3.39 -4.50 -4.00
C ARG A 50 2.60 -3.23 -3.66
N ILE A 51 2.27 -3.03 -2.38
CA ILE A 51 1.63 -1.78 -1.92
C ILE A 51 2.54 -0.58 -2.13
N LEU A 52 3.84 -0.73 -1.85
CA LEU A 52 4.83 0.33 -2.06
C LEU A 52 4.98 0.69 -3.54
N LEU A 53 5.05 -0.31 -4.43
CA LEU A 53 5.11 -0.09 -5.87
C LEU A 53 3.84 0.60 -6.39
N ASP A 54 2.67 0.14 -5.95
CA ASP A 54 1.39 0.77 -6.30
C ASP A 54 1.33 2.25 -5.86
N LEU A 55 1.97 2.61 -4.75
CA LEU A 55 2.07 4.00 -4.31
C LEU A 55 3.05 4.81 -5.17
N ALA A 56 4.20 4.24 -5.49
CA ALA A 56 5.18 4.88 -6.35
C ALA A 56 4.59 5.18 -7.74
N ASP A 57 3.81 4.26 -8.30
CA ASP A 57 3.11 4.45 -9.59
C ASP A 57 2.05 5.58 -9.52
N GLN A 58 1.44 5.78 -8.35
CA GLN A 58 0.49 6.88 -8.12
C GLN A 58 1.20 8.22 -7.91
N TYR A 59 2.43 8.19 -7.40
CA TYR A 59 3.22 9.40 -7.16
C TYR A 59 3.81 9.93 -8.47
N LYS A 60 3.14 10.92 -9.07
CA LYS A 60 3.64 11.69 -10.20
C LYS A 60 4.09 13.07 -9.70
N PRO A 61 5.37 13.25 -9.33
CA PRO A 61 5.86 14.57 -8.94
C PRO A 61 5.72 15.53 -10.12
N ASN A 62 5.23 16.74 -9.85
CA ASN A 62 5.26 17.79 -10.86
C ASN A 62 6.72 18.29 -10.99
N LEU A 63 7.45 17.69 -11.93
CA LEU A 63 8.85 18.03 -12.21
C LEU A 63 9.01 19.45 -12.78
N ASN A 64 7.92 20.08 -13.20
CA ASN A 64 7.89 21.43 -13.76
C ASN A 64 7.32 22.47 -12.77
N TYR A 65 7.30 22.16 -11.47
CA TYR A 65 6.83 23.12 -10.47
C TYR A 65 7.80 24.31 -10.38
N LEU A 66 7.40 25.46 -10.95
CA LEU A 66 7.96 26.75 -10.58
C LEU A 66 7.19 27.28 -9.37
N PRO A 67 7.85 27.68 -8.28
CA PRO A 67 7.19 28.38 -7.20
C PRO A 67 6.64 29.70 -7.75
N GLU A 68 5.32 29.92 -7.60
CA GLU A 68 4.71 31.22 -7.92
C GLU A 68 5.26 32.27 -6.95
N THR A 69 5.77 33.38 -7.50
CA THR A 69 6.34 34.52 -6.77
C THR A 69 5.28 35.39 -6.12
#